data_AF-A0A849NBR6-F1
#
_entry.id   AF-A0A849NBR6-F1
#
_cell.length_a   1.000
_cell.length_b   1.000
_cell.length_c   1.000
_cell.angle_alpha   90.00
_cell.angle_beta   90.00
_cell.angle_gamma   90.00
#
_symmetry.space_group_name_H-M   'P 1'
#
loop_
_entity.id
_entity.type
_entity.pdbx_description
1 polymer ?
#
loop_
_entity_poly.entity_id
_entity_poly.type
_entity_poly.pdbx_seq_one_letter_code
_entity_poly.pdbx_strand_id
1 'polypeptide(L)'
;MALRRRALGLALGLVWGFAVMFSTLWLLFQGSSGEIISQLKYFYLGYTFGYEGAVIGFLWGFVDGFIFGVAVAWLYNYLSMKIYR
;
A
#
# COMPACT_ATOMS: atom_id res chain seq x y z
N MET A 1 -8.30 22.69 7.75
CA MET A 1 -8.34 22.26 6.33
C MET A 1 -8.78 20.80 6.31
N ALA A 2 -9.70 20.38 5.42
CA ALA A 2 -10.21 19.00 5.42
C ALA A 2 -9.49 18.14 4.37
N LEU A 3 -9.12 16.91 4.74
CA LEU A 3 -8.55 15.93 3.82
C LEU A 3 -9.65 15.30 2.98
N ARG A 4 -9.46 15.30 1.65
CA ARG A 4 -10.37 14.62 0.71
C ARG A 4 -10.12 13.12 0.76
N ARG A 5 -11.04 12.38 1.39
CA ARG A 5 -10.97 10.91 1.59
C ARG A 5 -10.55 10.12 0.34
N ARG A 6 -11.23 10.35 -0.79
CA ARG A 6 -10.93 9.63 -2.05
C ARG A 6 -9.54 9.97 -2.61
N ALA A 7 -9.15 11.24 -2.56
CA ALA A 7 -7.86 11.68 -3.08
C ALA A 7 -6.70 11.11 -2.25
N LEU A 8 -6.82 11.15 -0.91
CA LEU A 8 -5.80 10.57 -0.04
C LEU A 8 -5.74 9.05 -0.15
N GLY A 9 -6.89 8.38 -0.21
CA GLY A 9 -6.96 6.94 -0.49
C GLY A 9 -6.26 6.57 -1.79
N LEU A 10 -6.58 7.24 -2.91
CA LEU A 10 -5.94 6.95 -4.19
C LEU A 10 -4.43 7.17 -4.15
N ALA A 11 -3.98 8.27 -3.54
CA ALA A 11 -2.56 8.58 -3.42
C ALA A 11 -1.82 7.50 -2.62
N LEU A 12 -2.30 7.14 -1.42
CA LEU A 12 -1.65 6.12 -0.59
C LEU A 12 -1.74 4.72 -1.19
N GLY A 13 -2.86 4.38 -1.84
CA GLY A 13 -3.01 3.13 -2.57
C GLY A 13 -1.97 3.01 -3.68
N LEU A 14 -1.84 4.02 -4.54
CA LEU A 14 -0.86 3.99 -5.63
C LEU A 14 0.57 3.95 -5.09
N VAL A 15 0.90 4.79 -4.10
CA VAL A 15 2.25 4.81 -3.51
C VAL A 15 2.60 3.46 -2.90
N TRP A 16 1.70 2.86 -2.10
CA TRP A 16 1.98 1.59 -1.45
C TRP A 16 2.03 0.42 -2.43
N GLY A 17 1.07 0.35 -3.38
CA GLY A 17 1.08 -0.66 -4.44
C GLY A 17 2.36 -0.62 -5.27
N PHE A 18 2.78 0.58 -5.71
CA PHE A 18 4.03 0.73 -6.47
C PHE A 18 5.27 0.45 -5.62
N ALA A 19 5.28 0.82 -4.34
CA ALA A 19 6.38 0.51 -3.45
C ALA A 19 6.61 -1.00 -3.35
N VAL A 20 5.53 -1.78 -3.18
CA VAL A 20 5.60 -3.25 -3.15
C VAL A 20 6.12 -3.79 -4.50
N MET A 21 5.49 -3.39 -5.60
CA MET A 21 5.84 -3.88 -6.94
C MET A 21 7.31 -3.59 -7.29
N PHE A 22 7.75 -2.34 -7.14
CA PHE A 22 9.12 -1.96 -7.47
C PHE A 22 10.14 -2.58 -6.53
N SER A 23 9.80 -2.78 -5.25
CA SER A 23 10.68 -3.50 -4.32
C SER A 23 10.85 -4.95 -4.74
N THR A 24 9.77 -5.63 -5.15
CA THR A 24 9.83 -7.01 -5.67
C THR A 24 10.68 -7.09 -6.94
N LEU A 25 10.41 -6.22 -7.92
CA LEU A 25 11.16 -6.20 -9.18
C LEU A 25 12.64 -5.84 -8.98
N TRP A 26 12.94 -4.91 -8.09
CA TRP A 26 14.31 -4.51 -7.77
C TRP A 26 15.10 -5.66 -7.13
N LEU A 27 14.50 -6.38 -6.18
CA LEU A 27 15.15 -7.52 -5.55
C LEU A 27 15.34 -8.69 -6.52
N LEU A 28 14.41 -8.91 -7.46
CA LEU A 28 14.57 -9.88 -8.54
C LEU A 28 15.74 -9.50 -9.46
N PHE A 29 15.83 -8.23 -9.85
CA PHE A 29 16.93 -7.72 -10.66
C PHE A 29 18.29 -7.91 -9.99
N GLN A 30 18.36 -7.71 -8.68
CA GLN A 30 19.59 -7.93 -7.90
C GLN A 30 19.92 -9.40 -7.64
N GLY A 31 19.06 -10.35 -8.05
CA GLY A 31 19.25 -11.78 -7.77
C GLY A 31 19.15 -12.15 -6.28
N SER A 32 18.41 -11.36 -5.49
CA SER A 32 18.19 -11.62 -4.07
C SER A 32 17.36 -12.90 -3.84
N SER A 33 17.55 -13.57 -2.70
CA SER A 33 16.67 -14.67 -2.26
C SER A 33 15.24 -14.21 -1.92
N GLY A 34 15.04 -12.90 -1.68
CA GLY A 34 13.72 -12.34 -1.42
C GLY A 34 13.06 -12.79 -0.11
N GLU A 35 13.82 -13.26 0.87
CA GLU A 35 13.30 -13.85 2.13
C GLU A 35 12.35 -12.93 2.90
N ILE A 36 12.72 -11.65 3.03
CA ILE A 36 11.92 -10.64 3.75
C ILE A 36 10.67 -10.29 2.94
N ILE A 37 10.83 -9.97 1.66
CA ILE A 37 9.70 -9.54 0.85
C ILE A 37 8.70 -10.68 0.60
N SER A 38 9.16 -11.93 0.61
CA SER A 38 8.31 -13.12 0.54
C SER A 38 7.36 -13.28 1.73
N GLN A 39 7.63 -12.62 2.87
CA GLN A 39 6.71 -12.62 4.01
C GLN A 39 5.40 -11.89 3.71
N LEU A 40 5.35 -11.05 2.66
CA LEU A 40 4.11 -10.42 2.22
C LEU A 40 3.02 -11.44 1.86
N LYS A 41 3.36 -12.70 1.56
CA LYS A 41 2.38 -13.77 1.34
C LYS A 41 1.40 -13.99 2.50
N TYR A 42 1.78 -13.63 3.72
CA TYR A 42 0.91 -13.74 4.90
C TYR A 42 -0.13 -12.63 4.97
N PHE A 43 0.08 -11.53 4.25
CA PHE A 43 -0.85 -10.41 4.15
C PHE A 43 -1.57 -10.43 2.80
N TYR A 44 -0.85 -10.74 1.72
CA TYR A 44 -1.29 -10.65 0.33
C TYR A 44 -1.50 -12.05 -0.24
N LEU A 45 -2.76 -12.45 -0.29
CA LEU A 45 -3.15 -13.75 -0.81
C LEU A 45 -2.69 -13.90 -2.26
N GLY A 46 -1.96 -14.99 -2.54
CA GLY A 46 -1.39 -15.26 -3.86
C GLY A 46 -0.08 -14.53 -4.17
N TYR A 47 0.43 -13.71 -3.25
CA TYR A 47 1.74 -13.08 -3.44
C TYR A 47 2.86 -14.11 -3.33
N THR A 48 3.75 -14.09 -4.32
CA THR A 48 5.01 -14.83 -4.36
C THR A 48 6.14 -13.89 -4.76
N PHE A 49 7.38 -14.24 -4.44
CA PHE A 49 8.52 -13.47 -4.94
C PHE A 49 8.79 -13.83 -6.41
N GLY A 50 8.34 -12.96 -7.33
CA GLY A 50 8.41 -13.17 -8.77
C GLY A 50 7.71 -12.05 -9.54
N TYR A 51 7.81 -12.05 -10.87
CA TYR A 51 7.20 -11.02 -11.72
C TYR A 51 5.68 -10.98 -11.61
N GLU A 52 5.02 -12.14 -11.57
CA GLU A 52 3.57 -12.24 -11.36
C GLU A 52 3.17 -11.76 -9.96
N GLY A 53 3.94 -12.17 -8.95
CA GLY A 53 3.74 -11.75 -7.58
C GLY A 53 3.92 -10.24 -7.38
N ALA A 54 4.77 -9.57 -8.16
CA ALA A 54 4.89 -8.12 -8.15
C ALA A 54 3.57 -7.42 -8.55
N VAL A 55 2.86 -7.97 -9.55
CA VAL A 55 1.55 -7.46 -9.97
C VAL A 55 0.49 -7.73 -8.91
N ILE A 56 0.48 -8.94 -8.33
CA ILE A 56 -0.43 -9.29 -7.23
C ILE A 56 -0.17 -8.40 -6.00
N GLY A 57 1.10 -8.14 -5.68
CA GLY A 57 1.52 -7.23 -4.62
C GLY A 57 1.12 -5.79 -4.87
N PHE A 58 1.16 -5.31 -6.12
CA PHE A 58 0.61 -4.01 -6.49
C PHE A 58 -0.89 -3.93 -6.20
N LEU A 59 -1.67 -4.92 -6.62
CA LEU A 59 -3.13 -4.91 -6.45
C LEU A 59 -3.53 -4.93 -4.97
N TRP A 60 -2.92 -5.81 -4.17
CA TRP A 60 -3.18 -5.85 -2.73
C TRP A 60 -2.66 -4.60 -2.03
N GLY A 61 -1.43 -4.15 -2.34
CA GLY A 61 -0.88 -2.91 -1.80
C GLY A 61 -1.74 -1.69 -2.15
N PHE A 62 -2.33 -1.65 -3.34
CA PHE A 62 -3.26 -0.60 -3.72
C PHE A 62 -4.54 -0.63 -2.87
N VAL A 63 -5.15 -1.80 -2.71
CA VAL A 63 -6.37 -1.96 -1.90
C VAL A 63 -6.11 -1.54 -0.46
N ASP A 64 -5.05 -2.06 0.15
CA ASP A 64 -4.70 -1.76 1.54
C ASP A 64 -4.35 -0.28 1.71
N GLY A 65 -3.47 0.26 0.87
CA GLY A 65 -3.09 1.67 0.93
C GLY A 65 -4.28 2.60 0.71
N PHE A 66 -5.25 2.21 -0.14
CA PHE A 66 -6.49 2.95 -0.33
C PHE A 66 -7.36 2.95 0.92
N ILE A 67 -7.59 1.78 1.53
CA ILE A 67 -8.39 1.64 2.74
C ILE A 67 -7.76 2.45 3.88
N PHE A 68 -6.45 2.32 4.09
CA PHE A 68 -5.73 3.08 5.09
C PHE A 68 -5.77 4.59 4.82
N GLY A 69 -5.61 5.04 3.57
CA GLY A 69 -5.70 6.45 3.23
C GLY A 69 -7.08 7.05 3.44
N VAL A 70 -8.15 6.31 3.13
CA VAL A 70 -9.52 6.74 3.46
C VAL A 70 -9.72 6.82 4.97
N ALA A 71 -9.24 5.82 5.73
CA ALA A 71 -9.35 5.78 7.18
C ALA A 71 -8.58 6.95 7.84
N VAL A 72 -7.35 7.23 7.39
CA VAL A 72 -6.54 8.37 7.85
C VAL A 72 -7.25 9.69 7.55
N ALA A 73 -7.75 9.89 6.34
CA ALA A 73 -8.48 11.12 5.99
C ALA A 73 -9.73 11.31 6.86
N TRP A 74 -10.48 10.23 7.11
CA TRP A 74 -11.65 10.25 7.97
C TRP A 74 -11.27 10.62 9.42
N LEU A 75 -10.28 9.94 9.99
CA LEU A 75 -9.85 10.16 11.37
C LEU A 75 -9.31 11.58 11.55
N TYR A 76 -8.48 12.05 10.62
CA TYR A 76 -7.96 13.41 10.63
C TYR A 76 -9.08 14.45 10.63
N ASN A 77 -10.06 14.30 9.74
CA ASN A 77 -11.19 15.23 9.67
C ASN A 77 -12.03 15.19 10.95
N TYR A 78 -12.26 14.00 11.52
CA TYR A 78 -12.98 13.84 12.78
C TYR A 78 -12.27 14.54 13.94
N LEU A 79 -10.96 14.32 14.09
CA LEU A 79 -10.16 14.98 15.13
C LEU A 79 -10.07 16.48 14.91
N SER A 80 -9.89 16.92 13.66
CA SER A 80 -9.85 18.35 13.31
C SER A 80 -11.15 19.06 13.71
N MET A 81 -12.31 18.43 13.47
CA MET A 81 -13.61 18.95 13.91
C MET A 81 -13.77 19.00 15.43
N LYS A 82 -13.09 18.15 16.21
CA LYS A 82 -13.20 18.15 17.67
C LYS A 82 -12.21 19.09 18.37
N ILE A 83 -11.00 19.20 17.83
CA ILE A 83 -9.90 19.95 18.47
C ILE A 83 -9.98 21.44 18.14
N TYR A 84 -10.25 21.77 16.88
CA TYR A 84 -10.21 23.15 16.38
C TYR A 84 -11.60 23.74 16.19
N ARG A 85 -12.57 23.17 16.90
CA ARG A 85 -13.95 23.67 16.91
C ARG A 85 -14.05 24.95 17.73
#